data_AF-A0A956JQR0-F1
#
_entry.id   AF-A0A956JQR0-F1
#
_cell.length_a   1.000
_cell.length_b   1.000
_cell.length_c   1.000
_cell.angle_alpha   90.00
_cell.angle_beta   90.00
_cell.angle_gamma   90.00
#
_symmetry.space_group_name_H-M   'P 1'
#
loop_
_entity.id
_entity.type
_entity.pdbx_description
1 polymer ?
#
loop_
_entity_poly.entity_id
_entity_poly.type
_entity_poly.pdbx_seq_one_letter_code
_entity_poly.pdbx_strand_id
1 'polypeptide(L)'
;MSNDDTNENSEHESNSNNARDTATENESENEKKKQRVIHARVSDTVDEELRRRANHLGMSVSNLVRNILHHTFGLVEDLVVDVAAVASPGGEGNAPPGTP
;
A
#
# COMPACT_ATOMS: atom_id res chain seq x y z
N MET A 1 43.82 -8.29 53.60
CA MET A 1 43.15 -9.54 53.23
C MET A 1 42.43 -10.02 54.47
N SER A 2 41.10 -9.94 54.42
CA SER A 2 40.09 -10.75 55.13
C SER A 2 38.78 -9.97 55.06
N ASN A 3 37.97 -10.31 54.05
CA ASN A 3 36.58 -9.89 53.95
C ASN A 3 35.78 -11.13 54.34
N ASP A 4 35.10 -11.10 55.48
CA ASP A 4 34.10 -12.10 55.86
C ASP A 4 33.13 -11.39 56.82
N ASP A 5 32.01 -10.91 56.26
CA ASP A 5 30.76 -10.79 56.98
C ASP A 5 29.66 -11.06 55.94
N THR A 6 29.13 -12.26 56.09
CA THR A 6 27.95 -12.84 55.46
C THR A 6 26.73 -11.96 55.67
N ASN A 7 25.97 -11.73 54.59
CA ASN A 7 24.53 -11.58 54.74
C ASN A 7 23.80 -12.20 53.54
N GLU A 8 23.24 -13.37 53.82
CA GLU A 8 22.28 -14.08 53.01
C GLU A 8 20.97 -13.30 53.02
N ASN A 9 20.46 -12.90 51.85
CA ASN A 9 19.02 -12.80 51.69
C ASN A 9 18.61 -13.41 50.36
N SER A 10 18.21 -14.67 50.46
CA SER A 10 17.42 -15.39 49.48
C SER A 10 15.97 -15.18 49.84
N GLU A 11 15.23 -14.38 49.05
CA GLU A 11 13.77 -14.52 48.99
C GLU A 11 13.30 -14.50 47.54
N HIS A 12 12.84 -15.68 47.14
CA HIS A 12 12.18 -16.02 45.90
C HIS A 12 10.69 -15.73 46.13
N GLU A 13 10.11 -14.74 45.46
CA GLU A 13 8.65 -14.65 45.32
C GLU A 13 8.29 -14.58 43.84
N SER A 14 8.14 -15.77 43.26
CA SER A 14 7.32 -15.98 42.08
C SER A 14 5.85 -15.94 42.51
N ASN A 15 5.09 -14.95 42.06
CA ASN A 15 3.62 -14.98 42.11
C ASN A 15 3.08 -14.49 40.76
N SER A 16 2.81 -15.42 39.85
CA SER A 16 1.49 -15.97 39.54
C SER A 16 0.62 -15.05 38.67
N ASN A 17 0.56 -15.43 37.39
CA ASN A 17 -0.67 -15.61 36.63
C ASN A 17 -1.67 -14.45 36.63
N ASN A 18 -1.48 -13.51 35.70
CA ASN A 18 -2.63 -12.80 35.12
C ASN A 18 -3.04 -13.51 33.82
N ALA A 19 -3.75 -14.63 33.99
CA ALA A 19 -4.57 -15.21 32.94
C ALA A 19 -5.80 -14.31 32.75
N ARG A 20 -5.72 -13.40 31.78
CA ARG A 20 -6.83 -12.72 31.09
C ARG A 20 -6.33 -12.59 29.65
N ASP A 21 -6.56 -13.55 28.78
CA ASP A 21 -7.86 -13.91 28.20
C ASP A 21 -8.77 -12.70 27.98
N THR A 22 -8.31 -11.82 27.10
CA THR A 22 -9.18 -11.03 26.25
C THR A 22 -8.60 -11.10 24.85
N ALA A 23 -9.06 -12.12 24.11
CA ALA A 23 -9.26 -12.08 22.68
C ALA A 23 -8.40 -11.05 21.93
N THR A 24 -7.16 -11.42 21.60
CA THR A 24 -6.47 -10.83 20.44
C THR A 24 -7.04 -11.44 19.16
N GLU A 25 -8.37 -11.43 19.04
CA GLU A 25 -9.07 -11.66 17.78
C GLU A 25 -8.92 -10.38 16.95
N ASN A 26 -7.76 -10.23 16.28
CA ASN A 26 -7.56 -9.44 15.06
C ASN A 26 -6.10 -9.46 14.58
N GLU A 27 -5.40 -10.59 14.68
CA GLU A 27 -4.08 -10.75 14.04
C GLU A 27 -4.18 -11.10 12.55
N SER A 28 -5.38 -11.12 11.95
CA SER A 28 -5.65 -11.78 10.67
C SER A 28 -6.36 -10.94 9.59
N GLU A 29 -6.30 -9.60 9.60
CA GLU A 29 -6.89 -8.77 8.52
C GLU A 29 -6.01 -7.61 8.01
N ASN A 30 -4.84 -7.36 8.62
CA ASN A 30 -4.00 -6.23 8.20
C ASN A 30 -2.49 -6.51 8.28
N GLU A 31 -2.10 -7.74 7.97
CA GLU A 31 -0.81 -7.95 7.30
C GLU A 31 -0.88 -7.27 5.94
N LYS A 32 -0.68 -5.94 5.93
CA LYS A 32 -0.32 -5.09 4.79
C LYS A 32 0.31 -5.96 3.71
N LYS A 33 -0.49 -6.41 2.73
CA LYS A 33 -0.09 -7.38 1.69
C LYS A 33 1.34 -7.07 1.30
N LYS A 34 2.29 -7.93 1.70
CA LYS A 34 3.74 -7.64 1.59
C LYS A 34 4.00 -6.97 0.27
N GLN A 35 4.42 -5.69 0.30
CA GLN A 35 4.62 -4.92 -0.92
C GLN A 35 5.63 -5.66 -1.79
N ARG A 36 5.15 -6.27 -2.88
CA ARG A 36 5.98 -7.04 -3.79
C ARG A 36 6.84 -6.08 -4.59
N VAL A 37 8.15 -6.19 -4.47
CA VAL A 37 9.10 -5.45 -5.29
C VAL A 37 9.19 -6.10 -6.66
N ILE A 38 8.93 -5.32 -7.71
CA ILE A 38 9.08 -5.73 -9.10
C ILE A 38 10.38 -5.12 -9.62
N HIS A 39 11.26 -5.97 -10.17
CA HIS A 39 12.44 -5.51 -10.89
C HIS A 39 12.08 -5.44 -12.37
N ALA A 40 12.24 -4.27 -12.96
CA ALA A 40 12.05 -4.06 -14.39
C ALA A 40 13.39 -3.73 -15.04
N ARG A 41 13.60 -4.20 -16.27
CA ARG A 41 14.71 -3.75 -17.11
C ARG A 41 14.25 -2.58 -17.97
N VAL A 42 15.02 -1.51 -17.97
CA VAL A 42 14.80 -0.31 -18.79
C VAL A 42 16.12 0.03 -19.49
N SER A 43 16.07 0.88 -20.52
CA SER A 43 17.29 1.41 -21.12
C SER A 43 18.02 2.37 -20.17
N ASP A 44 19.33 2.49 -20.32
CA ASP A 44 20.17 3.34 -19.45
C ASP A 44 19.71 4.81 -19.46
N THR A 45 19.28 5.31 -20.62
CA THR A 45 18.73 6.66 -20.77
C THR A 45 17.48 6.87 -19.91
N VAL A 46 16.62 5.85 -19.81
CA VAL A 46 15.40 5.92 -19.00
C VAL A 46 15.72 5.83 -17.51
N ASP A 47 16.66 4.97 -17.11
CA ASP A 47 17.10 4.88 -15.71
C ASP A 47 17.68 6.21 -15.22
N GLU A 48 18.55 6.83 -16.02
CA GLU A 48 19.17 8.13 -15.69
C GLU A 48 18.11 9.24 -15.55
N GLU A 49 17.15 9.29 -16.47
CA GLU A 49 16.07 10.27 -16.40
C GLU A 49 15.18 10.07 -15.17
N LEU A 50 14.85 8.82 -14.83
CA LEU A 50 14.08 8.49 -13.64
C LEU A 50 14.82 8.91 -12.37
N ARG A 51 16.13 8.65 -12.28
CA ARG A 51 16.96 9.08 -11.15
C ARG A 51 17.02 10.59 -11.03
N ARG A 52 17.28 11.30 -12.13
CA ARG A 52 17.34 12.76 -12.16
C ARG A 52 16.04 13.39 -11.67
N ARG A 53 14.89 12.92 -12.17
CA ARG A 53 13.57 13.42 -11.76
C ARG A 53 13.26 13.09 -10.31
N ALA A 54 13.55 11.87 -9.87
CA ALA A 54 13.32 11.46 -8.49
C ALA A 54 14.14 12.32 -7.51
N ASN A 55 15.42 12.57 -7.83
CA ASN A 55 16.29 13.45 -7.05
C ASN A 55 15.77 14.89 -7.00
N HIS A 56 15.34 15.44 -8.14
CA HIS A 56 14.76 16.79 -8.19
C HIS A 56 13.52 16.93 -7.30
N LEU A 57 12.71 15.87 -7.21
CA LEU A 57 11.51 15.80 -6.39
C LEU A 57 11.78 15.38 -4.92
N GLY A 58 13.04 15.09 -4.56
CA GLY A 58 13.41 14.65 -3.22
C GLY A 58 12.81 13.30 -2.82
N MET A 59 12.57 12.40 -3.79
CA MET A 59 11.94 11.09 -3.57
C MET A 59 12.74 9.95 -4.18
N SER A 60 12.43 8.71 -3.80
CA SER A 60 13.05 7.53 -4.42
C SER A 60 12.47 7.27 -5.81
N VAL A 61 13.28 6.65 -6.69
CA VAL A 61 12.82 6.21 -8.02
C VAL A 61 11.61 5.27 -7.91
N SER A 62 11.62 4.35 -6.93
CA SER A 62 10.48 3.45 -6.72
C SER A 62 9.20 4.20 -6.38
N ASN A 63 9.26 5.24 -5.55
CA ASN A 63 8.10 6.07 -5.22
C ASN A 63 7.65 6.89 -6.44
N LEU A 64 8.59 7.42 -7.23
CA LEU A 64 8.27 8.17 -8.44
C LEU A 64 7.53 7.28 -9.44
N VAL A 65 8.07 6.09 -9.73
CA VAL A 65 7.47 5.12 -10.65
C VAL A 65 6.12 4.64 -10.14
N ARG A 66 6.00 4.36 -8.83
CA ARG A 66 4.71 4.01 -8.20
C ARG A 66 3.68 5.11 -8.45
N ASN A 67 4.04 6.36 -8.21
CA ASN A 67 3.14 7.49 -8.39
C ASN A 67 2.74 7.62 -9.87
N ILE A 68 3.70 7.59 -10.79
CA ILE A 68 3.42 7.66 -12.23
C ILE A 68 2.43 6.56 -12.62
N LEU A 69 2.72 5.30 -12.29
CA LEU A 69 1.86 4.17 -12.64
C LEU A 69 0.45 4.32 -12.05
N HIS A 70 0.34 4.71 -10.77
CA HIS A 70 -0.95 4.93 -10.13
C HIS A 70 -1.78 6.01 -10.83
N HIS A 71 -1.17 7.16 -11.15
CA HIS A 71 -1.88 8.25 -11.80
C HIS A 71 -2.23 7.92 -13.25
N THR A 72 -1.33 7.25 -13.98
CA THR A 72 -1.60 6.86 -15.38
C THR A 72 -2.75 5.88 -15.50
N PHE A 73 -2.89 4.94 -14.55
CA PHE A 73 -4.03 4.01 -14.57
C PHE A 73 -5.36 4.72 -14.31
N GLY A 74 -5.41 5.65 -13.34
CA GLY A 74 -6.63 6.45 -13.10
C GLY A 74 -7.02 7.29 -14.32
N LEU A 75 -6.06 7.99 -14.94
CA LEU A 75 -6.33 8.81 -16.13
C LEU A 75 -6.85 7.99 -17.33
N VAL A 76 -6.36 6.75 -17.49
CA VAL A 76 -6.82 5.86 -18.56
C VAL A 76 -8.22 5.33 -18.27
N GLU A 77 -8.53 5.00 -17.02
CA GLU A 77 -9.86 4.54 -16.61
C GLU A 77 -10.92 5.62 -16.90
N ASP A 78 -10.64 6.87 -16.52
CA ASP A 78 -11.52 8.01 -16.79
C ASP A 78 -11.74 8.21 -18.31
N LEU A 79 -10.67 8.15 -19.11
CA LEU A 79 -10.78 8.29 -20.56
C LEU A 79 -11.57 7.15 -21.22
N VAL A 80 -11.47 5.92 -20.72
CA VAL A 80 -12.26 4.78 -21.23
C VAL A 80 -13.74 4.98 -20.90
N VAL A 81 -14.08 5.48 -19.72
CA VAL A 81 -15.46 5.81 -19.34
C VAL A 81 -16.02 6.91 -20.25
N ASP A 82 -15.25 7.96 -20.51
CA ASP A 82 -15.65 9.06 -21.40
C ASP A 82 -15.88 8.57 -22.84
N VAL A 83 -14.97 7.74 -23.36
CA VAL A 83 -15.13 7.15 -24.71
C VAL A 83 -16.32 6.21 -24.75
N ALA A 84 -16.59 5.42 -23.70
CA ALA A 84 -17.76 4.56 -23.64
C ALA A 84 -19.08 5.37 -23.56
N ALA A 85 -19.09 6.50 -22.85
CA ALA A 85 -20.23 7.41 -22.81
C ALA A 85 -20.49 8.10 -24.16
N VAL A 86 -19.44 8.46 -24.89
CA VAL A 86 -19.54 9.05 -26.24
C VAL A 86 -19.89 7.99 -27.31
N ALA A 87 -19.34 6.78 -27.19
CA ALA A 87 -19.57 5.67 -28.11
C ALA A 87 -20.86 4.91 -27.83
N SER A 88 -21.54 5.20 -26.72
CA SER A 88 -22.94 4.81 -26.49
C SER A 88 -23.83 5.90 -27.08
N PRO A 89 -24.20 5.84 -28.38
CA PRO A 89 -25.25 6.70 -28.89
C PRO A 89 -26.49 6.39 -28.07
N GLY A 90 -27.06 7.41 -27.43
CA GLY A 90 -28.20 7.28 -26.52
C GLY A 90 -29.19 6.20 -26.95
N GLY A 91 -29.21 5.11 -26.21
CA GLY A 91 -30.35 4.23 -26.12
C GLY A 91 -31.44 4.89 -25.29
N GLU A 92 -31.98 6.03 -25.73
CA GLU A 92 -33.17 6.65 -25.15
C GLU A 92 -33.97 7.40 -26.23
N GLY A 93 -35.05 6.76 -26.67
CA GLY A 93 -36.33 7.43 -26.98
C GLY A 93 -36.43 8.33 -28.21
N ASN A 94 -36.47 7.75 -29.42
CA ASN A 94 -37.18 8.38 -30.54
C ASN A 94 -37.99 7.34 -31.31
N ALA A 95 -39.14 6.93 -30.74
CA ALA A 95 -40.19 6.30 -31.53
C ALA A 95 -40.85 7.40 -32.39
N PRO A 96 -40.92 7.23 -33.73
CA PRO A 96 -41.53 8.25 -34.59
C PRO A 96 -43.02 8.41 -34.24
N PRO A 97 -43.51 9.64 -34.06
CA PRO A 97 -44.93 9.88 -33.82
C PRO A 97 -45.70 9.62 -35.11
N GLY A 98 -46.58 8.62 -35.07
CA GLY A 98 -47.75 8.48 -35.93
C GLY A 98 -47.50 8.52 -37.44
N THR A 99 -47.76 7.39 -38.10
CA THR A 99 -48.23 7.43 -39.49
C THR A 99 -49.47 6.55 -39.62
N PRO A 100 -50.44 6.98 -40.45
CA PRO A 100 -51.87 6.67 -40.34
C PRO A 100 -52.26 5.23 -40.68
#